data_AF-T1K0I2-F1
#
_entry.id   AF-T1K0I2-F1
#
_cell.length_a   1.000
_cell.length_b   1.000
_cell.length_c   1.000
_cell.angle_alpha   90.00
_cell.angle_beta   90.00
_cell.angle_gamma   90.00
#
_symmetry.space_group_name_H-M   'P 1'
#
loop_
_entity.id
_entity.type
_entity.pdbx_description
1 polymer ?
#
loop_
_entity_poly.entity_id
_entity_poly.type
_entity_poly.pdbx_seq_one_letter_code
_entity_poly.pdbx_strand_id
1 'polypeptide(L)'
;MSLQLYHTTFSPPSRVVRIIVKQLGINAEEKEVSLLTGEHMKPEFLSVSKLYFEFVDDGFALWESRSIITYLVDKLAPGNSIYPTELQARAIVNRWLFWDAGIIFKMINRRFPSIRTPFGCY
;
A
#
# COMPACT_ATOMS: atom_id res chain seq x y z
N MET A 1 12.02 12.99 -8.25
CA MET A 1 10.96 11.99 -8.44
C MET A 1 11.57 10.61 -8.65
N SER A 2 12.27 10.13 -7.63
CA SER A 2 12.58 8.72 -7.45
C SER A 2 11.43 8.12 -6.65
N LEU A 3 10.49 7.48 -7.35
CA LEU A 3 9.38 6.75 -6.75
C LEU A 3 9.77 5.28 -6.68
N GLN A 4 9.89 4.74 -5.47
CA GLN A 4 10.20 3.32 -5.27
C GLN A 4 9.01 2.64 -4.62
N LEU A 5 8.60 1.51 -5.20
CA LEU A 5 7.49 0.70 -4.71
C LEU A 5 7.99 -0.68 -4.33
N TYR A 6 8.08 -0.94 -3.02
CA TYR A 6 8.38 -2.27 -2.49
C TYR A 6 7.08 -3.08 -2.40
N HIS A 7 7.00 -4.19 -3.12
CA HIS A 7 5.75 -4.95 -3.24
C HIS A 7 5.96 -6.45 -3.18
N THR A 8 4.89 -7.18 -2.85
CA THR A 8 4.84 -8.64 -3.03
C THR A 8 3.69 -8.99 -3.95
N THR A 9 3.96 -9.76 -5.02
CA THR A 9 2.96 -10.05 -6.05
C THR A 9 1.70 -10.73 -5.52
N PHE A 10 1.82 -11.63 -4.54
CA PHE A 10 0.67 -12.34 -3.95
C PHE A 10 -0.09 -11.54 -2.89
N SER A 11 0.44 -10.41 -2.43
CA SER A 11 -0.17 -9.61 -1.37
C SER A 11 -1.33 -8.74 -1.92
N PRO A 12 -2.58 -8.92 -1.44
CA PRO A 12 -3.69 -8.05 -1.83
C PRO A 12 -3.42 -6.54 -1.65
N PRO A 13 -2.91 -6.05 -0.48
CA PRO A 13 -2.64 -4.63 -0.29
C PRO A 13 -1.53 -4.10 -1.20
N SER A 14 -0.56 -4.92 -1.59
CA SER A 14 0.45 -4.49 -2.58
C SER A 14 -0.13 -4.38 -3.98
N ARG A 15 -1.00 -5.31 -4.38
CA ARG A 15 -1.59 -5.32 -5.71
C ARG A 15 -2.43 -4.09 -5.97
N VAL A 16 -3.21 -3.62 -5.00
CA VAL A 16 -4.03 -2.42 -5.18
C VAL A 16 -3.16 -1.17 -5.44
N VAL A 17 -2.03 -1.01 -4.74
CA VAL A 17 -1.10 0.10 -5.00
C VAL A 17 -0.52 0.02 -6.41
N ARG A 18 -0.07 -1.17 -6.84
CA ARG A 18 0.45 -1.39 -8.21
C ARG A 18 -0.58 -1.09 -9.29
N ILE A 19 -1.84 -1.48 -9.08
CA ILE A 19 -2.94 -1.20 -10.01
C ILE A 19 -3.12 0.31 -10.15
N ILE A 20 -3.16 1.04 -9.03
CA ILE A 20 -3.32 2.50 -9.05
C ILE A 20 -2.13 3.20 -9.69
N VAL A 21 -0.90 2.80 -9.37
CA VAL A 21 0.33 3.34 -9.99
C VAL A 21 0.28 3.18 -11.51
N LYS A 22 -0.10 1.99 -12.00
CA LYS A 22 -0.27 1.72 -13.43
C LYS A 22 -1.42 2.50 -14.06
N GLN A 23 -2.55 2.60 -13.37
CA GLN A 23 -3.73 3.32 -13.84
C GLN A 23 -3.48 4.83 -13.95
N LEU A 24 -2.65 5.39 -13.08
CA LEU A 24 -2.22 6.79 -13.11
C LEU A 24 -1.06 7.04 -14.09
N GLY A 25 -0.51 6.00 -14.74
CA GLY A 25 0.63 6.12 -15.64
C GLY A 25 1.92 6.54 -14.95
N ILE A 26 2.06 6.23 -13.65
CA ILE A 26 3.23 6.62 -12.85
C ILE A 26 4.37 5.64 -13.10
N ASN A 27 5.54 6.15 -13.49
CA ASN A 27 6.76 5.36 -13.58
C ASN A 27 7.41 5.25 -12.19
N ALA A 28 7.07 4.19 -11.46
CA ALA A 28 7.71 3.84 -10.20
C ALA A 28 8.71 2.68 -10.40
N GLU A 29 9.84 2.73 -9.71
CA GLU A 29 10.79 1.63 -9.59
C GLU A 29 10.15 0.53 -8.70
N GLU A 30 9.63 -0.52 -9.33
CA GLU A 30 9.05 -1.67 -8.63
C GLU A 30 10.17 -2.60 -8.11
N LYS A 31 10.22 -2.82 -6.79
CA LYS A 31 11.11 -3.80 -6.14
C LYS A 31 10.27 -4.89 -5.53
N GLU A 32 10.38 -6.10 -6.08
CA GLU A 32 9.69 -7.25 -5.51
C GLU A 32 10.42 -7.75 -4.26
N VAL A 33 9.66 -7.91 -3.18
CA VAL A 33 10.13 -8.44 -1.90
C VAL A 33 9.36 -9.72 -1.62
N SER A 34 10.08 -10.83 -1.53
CA SER A 34 9.47 -12.12 -1.29
C SER A 34 9.17 -12.31 0.21
N LEU A 35 7.90 -12.49 0.51
CA LEU A 35 7.45 -12.82 1.87
C LEU A 35 7.73 -14.27 2.23
N LEU A 36 7.75 -15.17 1.24
CA LEU A 36 7.97 -16.60 1.43
C LEU A 36 9.42 -16.91 1.83
N THR A 37 10.37 -16.16 1.29
CA THR A 37 11.81 -16.33 1.57
C THR A 37 12.27 -15.49 2.77
N GLY A 38 11.39 -14.72 3.40
CA GLY A 38 11.73 -13.90 4.57
C GLY A 38 12.55 -12.64 4.27
N GLU A 39 12.60 -12.18 3.02
CA GLU A 39 13.42 -11.02 2.64
C GLU A 39 13.03 -9.74 3.37
N HIS A 40 11.74 -9.59 3.67
CA HIS A 40 11.19 -8.50 4.49
C HIS A 40 11.71 -8.47 5.93
N MET A 41 12.36 -9.54 6.41
CA MET A 41 12.97 -9.63 7.75
C MET A 41 14.46 -9.30 7.72
N LYS A 42 15.06 -9.11 6.54
CA LYS A 42 16.48 -8.83 6.43
C LYS A 42 16.78 -7.42 6.96
N PRO A 43 17.93 -7.20 7.63
CA PRO A 43 18.30 -5.89 8.17
C PRO A 43 18.31 -4.78 7.12
N GLU A 44 18.67 -5.11 5.88
CA GLU A 44 18.67 -4.21 4.72
C GLU A 44 17.28 -3.66 4.40
N PHE A 45 16.25 -4.50 4.50
CA PHE A 45 14.86 -4.07 4.33
C PHE A 45 14.35 -3.37 5.58
N LEU A 46 14.73 -3.84 6.77
CA LEU A 46 14.35 -3.24 8.05
C LEU A 46 14.87 -1.81 8.25
N SER A 47 16.00 -1.47 7.62
CA SER A 47 16.54 -0.11 7.62
C SER A 47 15.75 0.87 6.76
N VAL A 48 15.05 0.36 5.75
CA VAL A 48 14.16 1.15 4.89
C VAL A 48 12.78 1.16 5.52
N SER A 49 12.25 -0.04 5.85
CA SER A 49 10.94 -0.24 6.44
C SER A 49 10.90 -1.05 7.72
N LYS A 50 10.18 -0.54 8.71
CA LYS A 50 9.78 -1.34 9.88
C LYS A 50 8.63 -2.32 9.58
N LEU A 51 7.98 -2.21 8.42
CA LEU A 51 6.81 -2.99 8.01
C LEU A 51 6.98 -3.57 6.60
N TYR A 52 6.05 -4.42 6.19
CA TYR A 52 6.16 -5.25 4.97
C TYR A 52 6.12 -4.47 3.65
N PHE A 53 5.55 -3.27 3.66
CA PHE A 53 5.18 -2.55 2.45
C PHE A 53 5.52 -1.09 2.59
N GLU A 54 6.36 -0.63 1.66
CA GLU A 54 6.75 0.76 1.60
C GLU A 54 6.70 1.31 0.20
N PHE A 55 6.21 2.53 0.18
CA PHE A 55 6.36 3.44 -0.91
C PHE A 55 7.34 4.52 -0.45
N VAL A 56 8.36 4.78 -1.26
CA VAL A 56 9.35 5.84 -1.00
C VAL A 56 9.25 6.87 -2.11
N ASP A 57 9.03 8.11 -1.72
CA ASP A 57 8.91 9.26 -2.62
C ASP A 57 9.95 10.32 -2.24
N ASP A 58 11.05 10.37 -2.99
CA ASP A 58 12.14 11.34 -2.77
C ASP A 58 12.61 11.38 -1.28
N GLY A 59 12.67 10.21 -0.64
CA GLY A 59 13.10 10.04 0.76
C GLY A 59 11.96 10.01 1.79
N PHE A 60 10.72 10.31 1.38
CA PHE A 60 9.54 10.14 2.22
C PHE A 60 9.04 8.69 2.14
N ALA A 61 9.25 7.91 3.20
CA ALA A 61 8.72 6.56 3.32
C ALA A 61 7.31 6.58 3.91
N LEU A 62 6.37 5.91 3.25
CA LEU A 62 4.99 5.75 3.69
C LEU A 62 4.60 4.28 3.66
N TRP A 63 4.02 3.81 4.76
CA TRP A 63 3.39 2.51 4.89
C TRP A 63 1.85 2.63 4.86
N GLU A 64 1.17 1.49 4.83
CA GLU A 64 -0.29 1.34 4.61
C GLU A 64 -0.76 1.62 3.18
N SER A 65 -1.12 0.53 2.48
CA SER A 65 -1.57 0.57 1.06
C SER A 65 -2.63 1.62 0.75
N ARG A 66 -3.63 1.80 1.61
CA ARG A 66 -4.73 2.75 1.39
C ARG A 66 -4.27 4.19 1.58
N SER A 67 -3.37 4.45 2.53
CA SER A 67 -2.73 5.75 2.73
C SER A 67 -1.87 6.12 1.51
N ILE A 68 -1.06 5.16 1.03
CA ILE A 68 -0.23 5.31 -0.18
C ILE A 68 -1.09 5.67 -1.40
N ILE A 69 -2.22 4.99 -1.61
CA ILE A 69 -3.14 5.28 -2.73
C ILE A 69 -3.67 6.71 -2.63
N THR A 70 -4.18 7.11 -1.47
CA THR A 70 -4.72 8.47 -1.30
C THR A 70 -3.64 9.53 -1.48
N TYR A 71 -2.43 9.29 -0.99
CA TYR A 71 -1.27 10.18 -1.15
C TYR A 71 -0.89 10.34 -2.63
N LEU A 72 -0.78 9.22 -3.35
CA LEU A 72 -0.42 9.22 -4.78
C LEU A 72 -1.43 9.99 -5.61
N VAL A 73 -2.73 9.77 -5.38
CA VAL A 73 -3.77 10.48 -6.12
C VAL A 73 -3.76 11.97 -5.76
N ASP A 74 -3.71 12.33 -4.48
CA ASP A 74 -3.69 13.74 -4.08
C ASP A 74 -2.44 14.49 -4.59
N LYS A 75 -1.27 13.83 -4.63
CA LYS A 75 -0.01 14.45 -5.09
C LYS A 75 0.10 14.54 -6.62
N LEU A 76 -0.22 13.46 -7.33
CA LEU A 76 0.11 13.31 -8.76
C LEU A 76 -1.11 13.44 -9.68
N ALA A 77 -2.32 13.27 -9.15
CA ALA A 77 -3.56 13.37 -9.93
C ALA A 77 -4.68 14.06 -9.13
N PRO A 78 -4.47 15.31 -8.66
CA PRO A 78 -5.46 16.01 -7.85
C PRO A 78 -6.77 16.18 -8.62
N GLY A 79 -7.90 15.85 -7.98
CA GLY A 79 -9.23 15.92 -8.60
C GLY A 79 -9.58 14.71 -9.47
N ASN A 80 -8.73 13.68 -9.53
CA ASN A 80 -9.05 12.44 -10.22
C ASN A 80 -10.24 11.72 -9.57
N SER A 81 -11.09 11.07 -10.38
CA SER A 81 -12.26 10.33 -9.93
C SER A 81 -11.95 9.16 -8.99
N ILE A 82 -10.71 8.65 -8.98
CA ILE A 82 -10.25 7.61 -8.05
C ILE A 82 -10.32 8.11 -6.59
N TYR A 83 -9.95 9.36 -6.35
CA TYR A 83 -10.01 9.99 -5.02
C TYR A 83 -10.47 11.44 -5.14
N PRO A 84 -11.79 11.66 -5.28
CA PRO A 84 -12.36 12.99 -5.53
C PRO A 84 -12.03 13.99 -4.41
N THR A 85 -12.04 15.29 -4.73
CA THR A 85 -11.85 16.37 -3.75
C THR A 85 -13.15 16.86 -3.12
N GLU A 86 -14.29 16.60 -3.78
CA GLU A 86 -15.62 16.91 -3.23
C GLU A 86 -15.86 16.11 -1.95
N LEU A 87 -16.38 16.78 -0.92
CA LEU A 87 -16.42 16.27 0.45
C LEU A 87 -17.25 14.97 0.56
N GLN A 88 -18.45 14.93 -0.01
CA GLN A 88 -19.35 13.77 0.09
C GLN A 88 -18.82 12.58 -0.70
N ALA A 89 -18.32 12.80 -1.92
CA ALA A 89 -17.69 11.79 -2.75
C ALA A 89 -16.44 11.22 -2.09
N ARG A 90 -15.57 12.08 -1.55
CA ARG A 90 -14.39 11.67 -0.77
C ARG A 90 -14.78 10.86 0.46
N ALA A 91 -15.84 11.27 1.17
CA ALA A 91 -16.34 10.54 2.33
C ALA A 91 -16.83 9.12 1.96
N ILE A 92 -17.48 8.95 0.80
CA ILE A 92 -17.88 7.63 0.29
C ILE A 92 -16.65 6.75 0.01
N VAL A 93 -15.62 7.29 -0.64
CA VAL A 93 -14.36 6.55 -0.89
C VAL A 93 -13.70 6.16 0.43
N ASN A 94 -13.56 7.11 1.35
CA ASN A 94 -12.97 6.87 2.67
C ASN A 94 -13.73 5.82 3.47
N ARG A 95 -15.07 5.82 3.43
CA ARG A 95 -15.88 4.77 4.06
C ARG A 95 -15.49 3.38 3.56
N TRP A 96 -15.32 3.19 2.26
CA TRP A 96 -14.92 1.90 1.70
C TRP A 96 -13.48 1.54 2.04
N LEU A 97 -12.53 2.49 2.00
CA LEU A 97 -11.15 2.25 2.41
C LEU A 97 -11.06 1.81 3.88
N PHE A 98 -11.76 2.50 4.78
CA PHE A 98 -11.74 2.16 6.20
C PHE A 98 -12.49 0.87 6.51
N TRP A 99 -13.61 0.59 5.83
CA TRP A 99 -14.31 -0.68 5.97
C TRP A 99 -13.46 -1.86 5.47
N ASP A 100 -12.78 -1.70 4.34
CA ASP A 100 -11.87 -2.70 3.80
C ASP A 100 -10.68 -2.96 4.75
N ALA A 101 -10.05 -1.91 5.28
CA ALA A 101 -8.96 -2.05 6.25
C ALA A 101 -9.41 -2.68 7.58
N GLY A 102 -10.54 -2.22 8.11
CA GLY A 102 -11.02 -2.59 9.44
C GLY A 102 -11.75 -3.93 9.49
N ILE A 103 -12.44 -4.30 8.41
CA ILE A 103 -13.35 -5.45 8.37
C ILE A 103 -12.89 -6.47 7.34
N ILE A 104 -12.88 -6.14 6.03
CA ILE A 104 -12.65 -7.13 4.98
C ILE A 104 -11.26 -7.76 5.11
N PHE A 105 -10.21 -6.94 5.17
CA PHE A 105 -8.85 -7.45 5.23
C PHE A 105 -8.62 -8.29 6.49
N LYS A 106 -9.13 -7.83 7.64
CA LYS A 106 -9.06 -8.59 8.90
C LYS A 106 -9.81 -9.93 8.80
N MET A 107 -11.00 -9.94 8.22
CA MET A 107 -11.79 -11.16 8.04
C MET A 107 -11.09 -12.17 7.12
N ILE A 108 -10.53 -11.71 5.99
CA ILE A 108 -9.80 -12.55 5.05
C ILE A 108 -8.55 -13.12 5.71
N ASN A 109 -7.74 -12.30 6.39
CA ASN A 109 -6.52 -12.77 7.05
C ASN A 109 -6.80 -13.72 8.22
N ARG A 110 -7.92 -13.55 8.93
CA ARG A 110 -8.34 -14.51 9.94
C ARG A 110 -8.65 -15.88 9.35
N ARG A 111 -9.22 -15.94 8.14
CA ARG A 111 -9.56 -17.19 7.46
C ARG A 111 -8.37 -17.81 6.74
N PHE A 112 -7.48 -16.99 6.19
CA PHE A 112 -6.29 -17.40 5.45
C PHE A 112 -5.09 -16.62 6.01
N PRO A 113 -4.50 -17.10 7.12
CA PRO A 113 -3.38 -16.41 7.75
C PRO A 113 -2.16 -16.44 6.82
N SER A 114 -1.97 -15.37 6.07
CA SER A 114 -1.01 -15.29 4.98
C SER A 114 0.35 -14.78 5.45
N ILE A 115 0.86 -15.28 6.58
CA ILE A 115 2.18 -15.03 7.23
C ILE A 115 2.04 -14.26 8.57
N ARG A 116 2.69 -14.79 9.62
CA ARG A 116 2.82 -14.12 10.93
C ARG A 116 3.77 -12.94 10.80
N THR A 117 3.30 -11.75 11.17
CA THR A 117 4.17 -10.58 11.32
C THR A 117 4.78 -10.52 12.72
N PRO A 118 6.05 -10.09 12.90
CA PRO A 118 6.65 -9.88 14.22
C PRO A 118 5.84 -8.93 15.11
N PHE A 119 5.12 -8.00 14.49
CA PHE A 119 4.41 -6.90 15.17
C PHE A 119 2.91 -7.12 15.33
N GLY A 120 2.39 -8.31 15.03
CA GLY A 120 0.98 -8.65 15.26
C GLY A 120 -0.03 -7.72 14.58
N CYS A 121 0.35 -7.02 13.51
CA CYS A 121 -0.53 -6.07 12.84
C CYS A 121 -1.57 -6.82 12.00
N TYR A 122 -2.74 -7.07 12.61
CA TYR A 122 -4.04 -7.19 11.94
C TYR A 122 -5.13 -6.50 12.75
#